data_AF-A0A0G2AJV8-F1
#
_entry.id   AF-A0A0G2AJV8-F1
#
_cell.length_a   1.000
_cell.length_b   1.000
_cell.length_c   1.000
_cell.angle_alpha   90.00
_cell.angle_beta   90.00
_cell.angle_gamma   90.00
#
_symmetry.space_group_name_H-M   'P 1'
#
loop_
_entity.id
_entity.type
_entity.pdbx_description
1 polymer ?
#
loop_
_entity_poly.entity_id
_entity_poly.type
_entity_poly.pdbx_seq_one_letter_code
_entity_poly.pdbx_strand_id
1 'polypeptide(L)' 'MDVRFTRHAKNRMRWRGITKTEVQSVLSNPDAVERLSQDKKNYFKIISKRRIRVTAIQEERELVVITAVVK' A
#
# COMPACT_ATOMS: atom_id res chain seq x y z
N MET A 1 -10.84 9.30 -2.81
CA MET A 1 -9.65 9.27 -1.95
C MET A 1 -8.45 9.41 -2.86
N ASP A 2 -7.67 10.48 -2.71
CA ASP A 2 -6.49 10.67 -3.55
C ASP A 2 -5.33 9.82 -3.02
N VAL A 3 -4.56 9.20 -3.92
CA VAL A 3 -3.47 8.27 -3.56
C VAL A 3 -2.20 8.70 -4.26
N ARG A 4 -1.25 9.20 -3.47
CA ARG A 4 0.06 9.61 -3.95
C ARG A 4 1.09 8.52 -3.69
N PHE A 5 1.97 8.30 -4.66
CA PHE A 5 3.04 7.30 -4.58
C PHE A 5 4.39 8.00 -4.48
N THR A 6 5.14 7.72 -3.42
CA THR A 6 6.54 8.15 -3.31
C THR A 6 7.41 7.48 -4.39
N ARG A 7 8.57 8.08 -4.70
CA ARG A 7 9.56 7.46 -5.60
C ARG A 7 9.98 6.07 -5.12
N HIS A 8 10.15 5.91 -3.81
CA HIS A 8 10.48 4.62 -3.19
C HIS A 8 9.39 3.58 -3.47
N ALA A 9 8.12 3.90 -3.22
CA ALA A 9 7.01 3.01 -3.50
C ALA A 9 6.97 2.59 -4.98
N LYS A 10 7.09 3.54 -5.91
CA LYS A 10 7.09 3.26 -7.35
C LYS A 10 8.20 2.28 -7.74
N ASN A 11 9.40 2.44 -7.18
CA ASN A 11 10.51 1.53 -7.43
C ASN A 11 10.25 0.13 -6.87
N ARG A 12 9.73 0.03 -5.63
CA ARG A 12 9.39 -1.26 -5.02
C ARG A 12 8.29 -1.98 -5.79
N MET A 13 7.27 -1.26 -6.24
CA MET A 13 6.20 -1.77 -7.09
C MET A 13 6.75 -2.35 -8.39
N ARG A 14 7.61 -1.60 -9.08
CA ARG A 14 8.25 -2.05 -10.32
C ARG A 14 9.04 -3.35 -10.11
N TRP A 15 9.88 -3.42 -9.07
CA TRP A 15 10.69 -4.61 -8.78
C TRP A 15 9.89 -5.84 -8.36
N ARG A 16 8.70 -5.63 -7.79
CA ARG A 16 7.86 -6.72 -7.27
C ARG A 16 6.69 -7.06 -8.18
N GLY A 17 6.59 -6.42 -9.35
CA GLY A 17 5.44 -6.59 -10.25
C GLY A 17 4.12 -6.29 -9.54
N ILE A 18 4.08 -5.20 -8.77
CA ILE A 18 2.87 -4.73 -8.10
C ILE A 18 2.31 -3.56 -8.89
N THR A 19 1.06 -3.66 -9.33
CA THR A 19 0.40 -2.60 -10.10
C THR A 19 -0.25 -1.56 -9.19
N LYS A 20 -0.59 -0.39 -9.75
CA LYS A 20 -1.37 0.63 -9.03
C LYS A 20 -2.76 0.10 -8.65
N THR A 21 -3.38 -0.72 -9.50
CA THR A 21 -4.70 -1.31 -9.25
C THR A 21 -4.67 -2.31 -8.09
N GLU A 22 -3.60 -3.11 -7.97
CA GLU A 22 -3.39 -3.98 -6.81
C GLU A 22 -3.25 -3.15 -5.53
N VAL A 23 -2.45 -2.07 -5.55
CA VAL A 23 -2.31 -1.18 -4.38
C VAL A 23 -3.65 -0.55 -4.01
N GLN A 24 -4.43 -0.07 -4.98
CA GLN A 24 -5.76 0.49 -4.73
C GLN A 24 -6.70 -0.54 -4.09
N SER A 25 -6.69 -1.80 -4.58
CA SER A 25 -7.47 -2.89 -4.00
C SER A 25 -7.05 -3.23 -2.55
N VAL A 26 -5.75 -3.16 -2.25
CA VAL A 26 -5.21 -3.34 -0.89
C VAL A 26 -5.67 -2.21 0.03
N LEU A 27 -5.69 -0.96 -0.45
CA LEU A 27 -6.10 0.20 0.35
C LEU A 27 -7.62 0.30 0.54
N SER A 28 -8.43 -0.08 -0.45
CA SER A 28 -9.89 0.05 -0.41
C SER A 28 -10.58 -1.07 0.34
N ASN A 29 -10.04 -2.29 0.28
CA ASN A 29 -10.62 -3.46 0.94
C ASN A 29 -9.47 -4.38 1.43
N PRO A 30 -8.75 -3.99 2.49
CA PRO A 30 -7.68 -4.80 3.07
C PRO A 30 -8.24 -6.03 3.79
N ASP A 31 -7.51 -7.14 3.72
CA ASP A 31 -7.79 -8.33 4.54
C ASP A 31 -7.36 -8.09 6.00
N ALA A 32 -6.33 -7.26 6.21
CA ALA A 32 -5.87 -6.86 7.53
C ALA A 32 -5.23 -5.47 7.50
N VAL A 33 -5.38 -4.75 8.60
CA VAL A 33 -4.76 -3.43 8.83
C VAL A 33 -3.99 -3.46 10.13
N GLU A 34 -2.73 -3.03 10.08
CA GLU A 34 -1.85 -2.92 11.24
C GLU A 34 -1.42 -1.46 11.39
N ARG A 35 -1.68 -0.87 12.57
CA ARG A 35 -1.23 0.50 12.88
C ARG A 35 0.23 0.46 13.32
N LEU A 36 1.06 1.30 12.69
CA LEU A 36 2.46 1.48 13.07
C LEU A 36 2.65 2.75 13.92
N SER A 37 1.91 3.81 13.59
CA SER A 37 1.79 5.04 14.37
C SER A 37 0.40 5.64 14.15
N GLN A 38 0.12 6.82 14.72
CA GLN A 38 -1.17 7.53 14.57
C GLN A 38 -1.60 7.63 13.10
N ASP A 39 -0.68 8.02 12.21
CA ASP A 39 -0.99 8.28 10.81
C ASP A 39 -0.46 7.20 9.85
N LYS A 40 0.44 6.32 10.31
CA LYS A 40 1.09 5.30 9.48
C LYS A 40 0.48 3.92 9.71
N LYS A 41 0.05 3.28 8.61
CA LYS A 41 -0.59 1.96 8.63
C LYS A 41 0.00 1.03 7.59
N ASN A 42 0.05 -0.26 7.90
CA ASN A 42 0.20 -1.33 6.91
C ASN A 42 -1.19 -1.86 6.56
N TYR A 43 -1.42 -2.03 5.26
CA TYR A 43 -2.57 -2.69 4.69
C TYR A 43 -2.09 -3.97 4.02
N PHE A 44 -2.77 -5.07 4.30
CA PHE A 44 -2.44 -6.37 3.75
C PHE A 44 -3.60 -6.89 2.93
N LYS A 45 -3.28 -7.49 1.78
CA LYS A 45 -4.26 -8.24 0.99
C LYS A 45 -3.61 -9.38 0.24
N ILE A 46 -4.30 -10.51 0.14
CA ILE A 46 -3.90 -11.62 -0.73
C ILE A 46 -4.51 -11.38 -2.11
N ILE A 47 -3.66 -11.26 -3.13
CA ILE A 47 -4.06 -11.15 -4.54
C ILE A 47 -3.32 -12.22 -5.31
N SER A 48 -4.05 -13.11 -5.98
CA SER A 48 -3.47 -14.20 -6.79
C SER A 48 -2.41 -15.01 -6.03
N LYS A 49 -2.71 -15.39 -4.77
CA LYS A 49 -1.81 -16.11 -3.84
C LYS A 49 -0.58 -15.34 -3.35
N ARG A 50 -0.40 -14.06 -3.75
CA ARG A 50 0.65 -13.17 -3.21
C ARG A 50 0.08 -12.37 -2.06
N ARG A 51 0.76 -12.34 -0.91
CA ARG A 51 0.40 -11.44 0.18
C ARG A 51 1.07 -10.08 -0.06
N ILE A 52 0.30 -9.10 -0.47
CA ILE A 52 0.79 -7.74 -0.70
C ILE A 52 0.66 -6.95 0.60
N ARG A 53 1.74 -6.27 0.99
CA ARG A 53 1.75 -5.26 2.05
C ARG A 53 1.97 -3.88 1.45
N VAL A 54 1.05 -2.97 1.74
CA VAL A 54 1.17 -1.55 1.41
C VAL A 54 1.31 -0.77 2.71
N THR A 55 2.38 0.01 2.85
CA THR A 55 2.53 0.95 3.95
C THR A 55 2.19 2.34 3.44
N ALA A 56 1.23 2.99 4.09
CA ALA A 56 0.81 4.35 3.76
C ALA A 56 0.71 5.23 5.01
N ILE A 57 0.88 6.54 4.80
CA ILE A 57 0.57 7.59 5.79
C ILE A 57 -0.68 8.32 5.32
N GLN A 58 -1.57 8.64 6.26
CA GLN A 58 -2.69 9.55 6.05
C GLN A 58 -2.19 10.99 6.20
N GLU A 59 -2.25 11.79 5.13
CA GLU A 59 -1.99 13.24 5.16
C GLU A 59 -3.28 13.95 4.78
N GLU A 60 -3.89 14.69 5.71
CA GLU A 60 -5.16 15.43 5.51
C GLU A 60 -6.21 14.70 4.65
N ARG A 61 -6.19 14.90 3.32
CA ARG A 61 -7.14 14.37 2.34
C ARG A 61 -6.58 13.29 1.39
N GLU A 62 -5.30 12.94 1.52
CA GLU A 62 -4.61 11.95 0.68
C GLU A 62 -3.98 10.80 1.49
N LEU A 63 -3.85 9.64 0.84
CA LEU A 63 -2.99 8.56 1.31
C LEU A 63 -1.67 8.59 0.55
N VAL A 64 -0.58 8.67 1.30
CA VAL A 64 0.78 8.66 0.75
C VAL A 64 1.36 7.26 0.90
N VAL A 65 1.48 6.56 -0.22
CA VAL A 65 2.09 5.23 -0.26
C VAL A 65 3.61 5.36 -0.15
N ILE A 66 4.16 4.89 0.97
CA ILE A 66 5.59 4.88 1.23
C ILE A 66 6.24 3.64 0.61
N THR A 67 5.64 2.46 0.78
CA THR A 67 6.20 1.22 0.25
C THR A 67 5.10 0.22 -0.12
N ALA A 68 5.37 -0.63 -1.11
CA ALA A 68 4.53 -1.75 -1.50
C ALA A 68 5.44 -2.96 -1.77
N VAL A 69 5.19 -4.08 -1.11
CA VAL A 69 6.02 -5.29 -1.21
C VAL A 69 5.15 -6.54 -1.19
N VAL A 70 5.64 -7.62 -1.81
CA VAL A 70 5.13 -8.97 -1.60
C VAL A 70 5.83 -9.55 -0.36
N LYS A 71 5.05 -10.10 0.56
CA LYS A 71 5.50 -10.88 1.72
C LYS A 71 5.20 -12.36 1.52
#